data_AF-A0A0T7GVN4-F1
#
_entry.id   AF-A0A0T7GVN4-F1
#
_cell.length_a   1.000
_cell.length_b   1.000
_cell.length_c   1.000
_cell.angle_alpha   90.00
_cell.angle_beta   90.00
_cell.angle_gamma   90.00
#
_symmetry.space_group_name_H-M   'P 1'
#
loop_
_entity.id
_entity.type
_entity.pdbx_description
1 polymer ?
#
loop_
_entity_poly.entity_id
_entity_poly.type
_entity_poly.pdbx_seq_one_letter_code
_entity_poly.pdbx_strand_id
1 'polypeptide(L)'
;MKHEVIEVRSALPIETREDDPLAAATAAVEELRTAADERHTAHQTEVRSLTERLAAMETRLNRPGTQQQEQTDEAAATERRAFLNYLRRGNQTSEAELRALTVANDQQAGYLAPAEVSTEMIREITEFSPIRQYATVRQTTAPSVKYPKRTGITNAKWEGEIEEAEESTVTFGQTEIVAKRLTTYVDISNSLLMGSDGTAEAEVRLAFAEDFGKKESTAFVLGDGFKQPEGILGPVDKVPFQIR
;
A
#
# COMPACT_ATOMS: atom_id res chain seq x y z
N MET A 1 91.84 -10.07 -90.83
CA MET A 1 90.84 -9.48 -91.73
C MET A 1 89.89 -8.64 -90.90
N LYS A 2 89.71 -7.38 -91.31
CA LYS A 2 88.65 -6.39 -91.05
C LYS A 2 87.81 -6.44 -89.75
N HIS A 3 87.81 -5.28 -89.10
CA HIS A 3 86.83 -4.87 -88.09
C HIS A 3 85.42 -4.87 -88.68
N GLU A 4 84.44 -5.28 -87.88
CA GLU A 4 83.07 -4.82 -88.04
C GLU A 4 82.46 -4.68 -86.64
N VAL A 5 82.24 -3.43 -86.24
CA VAL A 5 81.53 -3.05 -85.01
C VAL A 5 80.05 -3.18 -85.33
N ILE A 6 79.35 -4.06 -84.60
CA ILE A 6 77.89 -4.17 -84.67
C ILE A 6 77.35 -3.74 -83.31
N GLU A 7 77.13 -2.43 -83.15
CA GLU A 7 76.19 -1.91 -82.16
C GLU A 7 74.83 -1.82 -82.81
N VAL A 8 73.85 -2.63 -82.40
CA VAL A 8 72.44 -2.28 -82.65
C VAL A 8 71.51 -2.88 -81.58
N ARG A 9 70.92 -1.95 -80.81
CA ARG A 9 69.58 -1.94 -80.17
C ARG A 9 69.40 -2.59 -78.80
N SER A 10 69.29 -1.69 -77.82
CA SER A 10 68.53 -1.83 -76.58
C SER A 10 67.26 -2.67 -76.77
N ALA A 11 67.25 -3.88 -76.20
CA ALA A 11 65.99 -4.55 -75.92
C ALA A 11 65.34 -3.85 -74.72
N LEU A 12 64.10 -3.42 -74.94
CA LEU A 12 63.23 -2.72 -74.01
C LEU A 12 63.05 -3.52 -72.69
N PRO A 13 62.76 -2.85 -71.56
CA PRO A 13 62.39 -3.56 -70.33
C PRO A 13 61.22 -4.49 -70.64
N ILE A 14 61.27 -5.72 -70.13
CA ILE A 14 60.13 -6.62 -70.21
C ILE A 14 58.95 -5.90 -69.55
N GLU A 15 57.95 -5.57 -70.36
CA GLU A 15 56.72 -4.98 -69.86
C GLU A 15 56.12 -5.97 -68.87
N THR A 16 55.86 -5.50 -67.66
CA THR A 16 54.95 -6.16 -66.72
C THR A 16 53.61 -6.27 -67.42
N ARG A 17 53.30 -7.47 -67.90
CA ARG A 17 51.98 -7.81 -68.46
C ARG A 17 50.94 -7.46 -67.40
N GLU A 18 50.08 -6.50 -67.72
CA GLU A 18 49.08 -5.84 -66.87
C GLU A 18 47.97 -6.75 -66.30
N ASP A 19 48.09 -8.07 -66.40
CA ASP A 19 47.12 -9.01 -65.85
C ASP A 19 47.85 -10.04 -64.97
N ASP A 20 48.15 -9.63 -63.72
CA ASP A 20 48.57 -10.58 -62.70
C ASP A 20 47.29 -11.18 -62.06
N PRO A 21 46.90 -12.42 -62.41
CA PRO A 21 45.64 -13.03 -61.94
C PRO A 21 45.60 -13.17 -60.41
N LEU A 22 46.76 -13.11 -59.75
CA LEU A 22 46.86 -13.16 -58.30
C LEU A 22 46.46 -11.83 -57.64
N ALA A 23 46.73 -10.69 -58.28
CA ALA A 23 46.31 -9.37 -57.79
C ALA A 23 44.78 -9.18 -57.92
N ALA A 24 44.19 -9.62 -59.04
CA ALA A 24 42.74 -9.62 -59.21
C ALA A 24 42.04 -10.61 -58.27
N ALA A 25 42.62 -11.79 -58.03
CA ALA A 25 42.07 -12.76 -57.08
C ALA A 25 42.15 -12.29 -55.62
N THR A 26 43.23 -11.59 -55.23
CA THR A 26 43.34 -11.03 -53.88
C THR A 26 42.38 -9.86 -53.66
N ALA A 27 42.18 -8.99 -54.65
CA ALA A 27 41.15 -7.94 -54.59
C ALA A 27 39.74 -8.53 -54.48
N ALA A 28 39.40 -9.54 -55.28
CA ALA A 28 38.09 -10.20 -55.20
C ALA A 28 37.85 -10.93 -53.86
N VAL A 29 38.90 -11.47 -53.24
CA VAL A 29 38.80 -12.09 -51.91
C VAL A 29 38.59 -11.03 -50.83
N GLU A 30 39.23 -9.87 -50.91
CA GLU A 30 38.99 -8.77 -49.97
C GLU A 30 37.59 -8.18 -50.12
N GLU A 31 37.09 -7.99 -51.34
CA GLU A 31 35.70 -7.56 -51.58
C GLU A 31 34.68 -8.57 -51.03
N LEU A 32 34.95 -9.87 -51.21
CA LEU A 32 34.10 -10.93 -50.66
C LEU A 32 34.15 -10.99 -49.13
N ARG A 33 35.30 -10.69 -48.51
CA ARG A 33 35.43 -10.54 -47.06
C ARG A 33 34.61 -9.35 -46.55
N THR A 34 34.74 -8.18 -47.18
CA THR A 34 33.97 -7.00 -46.79
C THR A 34 32.46 -7.22 -46.96
N ALA A 35 32.03 -7.82 -48.06
CA ALA A 35 30.62 -8.15 -48.28
C ALA A 35 30.10 -9.23 -47.30
N ALA A 36 30.95 -10.17 -46.90
CA ALA A 36 30.61 -11.17 -45.89
C ALA A 36 30.46 -10.55 -44.49
N ASP A 37 31.33 -9.60 -44.12
CA ASP A 37 31.28 -8.90 -42.84
C ASP A 37 30.05 -7.97 -42.74
N GLU A 38 29.71 -7.27 -43.81
CA GLU A 38 28.48 -6.47 -43.90
C GLU A 38 27.22 -7.34 -43.79
N ARG A 39 27.19 -8.49 -44.48
CA ARG A 39 26.07 -9.43 -44.38
C ARG A 39 25.95 -10.03 -42.98
N HIS A 40 27.09 -10.32 -42.34
CA HIS A 40 27.12 -10.88 -40.99
C HIS A 40 26.58 -9.88 -39.97
N THR A 41 26.97 -8.60 -40.05
CA THR A 41 26.50 -7.54 -39.16
C THR A 41 25.01 -7.21 -39.36
N ALA A 42 24.53 -7.21 -40.60
CA ALA A 42 23.10 -7.07 -40.91
C ALA A 42 22.28 -8.23 -40.30
N HIS A 43 22.71 -9.47 -40.52
CA HIS A 43 22.04 -10.64 -39.95
C HIS A 43 22.09 -10.66 -38.42
N GLN A 44 23.19 -10.27 -37.79
CA GLN A 44 23.24 -10.15 -36.32
C GLN A 44 22.23 -9.13 -35.80
N THR A 45 22.03 -8.03 -36.51
CA THR A 45 21.07 -6.99 -36.13
C THR A 45 19.63 -7.50 -36.25
N GLU A 46 19.29 -8.18 -37.34
CA GLU A 46 17.98 -8.80 -37.54
C GLU A 46 17.70 -9.89 -36.51
N VAL A 47 18.65 -10.79 -36.28
CA VAL A 47 18.52 -11.86 -35.27
C VAL A 47 18.32 -11.25 -33.90
N ARG A 48 19.06 -10.21 -33.53
CA ARG A 48 18.85 -9.49 -32.26
C ARG A 48 17.43 -8.93 -32.16
N SER A 49 16.93 -8.27 -33.21
CA SER A 49 15.57 -7.72 -33.22
C SER A 49 14.48 -8.80 -33.11
N LEU A 50 14.70 -9.97 -33.71
CA LEU A 50 13.80 -11.11 -33.64
C LEU A 50 13.83 -11.74 -32.24
N THR A 51 15.02 -11.87 -31.63
CA THR A 51 15.15 -12.37 -30.26
C THR A 51 14.48 -11.44 -29.24
N GLU A 52 14.57 -10.12 -29.41
CA GLU A 52 13.88 -9.14 -28.55
C GLU A 52 12.35 -9.25 -28.69
N ARG A 53 11.84 -9.42 -29.93
CA ARG A 53 10.41 -9.62 -30.17
C ARG A 53 9.90 -10.94 -29.59
N LEU A 54 10.67 -12.02 -29.72
CA LEU A 54 10.33 -13.31 -29.12
C LEU A 54 10.34 -13.22 -27.60
N ALA A 55 11.36 -12.61 -26.99
CA ALA A 55 11.40 -12.40 -25.54
C ALA A 55 10.21 -11.56 -25.04
N ALA A 56 9.81 -10.52 -25.78
CA ALA A 56 8.64 -9.72 -25.45
C ALA A 56 7.33 -10.53 -25.58
N MET A 57 7.20 -11.39 -26.61
CA MET A 57 6.04 -12.26 -26.76
C MET A 57 5.98 -13.36 -25.70
N GLU A 58 7.10 -13.99 -25.36
CA GLU A 58 7.19 -14.97 -24.28
C GLU A 58 6.86 -14.34 -22.93
N THR A 59 7.36 -13.13 -22.66
CA THR A 59 7.03 -12.39 -21.43
C THR A 59 5.54 -12.07 -21.34
N ARG A 60 4.90 -11.69 -22.46
CA ARG A 60 3.46 -11.44 -22.53
C ARG A 60 2.63 -12.71 -22.37
N LEU A 61 3.06 -13.82 -22.98
CA LEU A 61 2.34 -15.08 -22.97
C LEU A 61 2.45 -15.79 -21.62
N ASN A 62 3.58 -15.65 -20.92
CA ASN A 62 3.87 -16.36 -19.69
C ASN A 62 3.45 -15.61 -18.41
N ARG A 63 2.79 -14.45 -18.54
CA ARG A 63 2.23 -13.72 -17.39
C ARG A 63 0.81 -14.23 -17.12
N PRO A 64 0.56 -14.97 -16.02
CA PRO A 64 -0.77 -15.49 -15.72
C PRO A 64 -1.73 -14.32 -15.45
N GLY A 65 -2.88 -14.31 -16.14
CA GLY A 65 -4.00 -13.39 -15.88
C GLY A 65 -4.03 -12.06 -16.64
N THR A 66 -3.07 -11.76 -17.52
CA THR A 66 -2.97 -10.40 -18.12
C THR A 66 -3.64 -10.25 -19.49
N GLN A 67 -3.97 -11.34 -20.20
CA GLN A 67 -4.59 -11.21 -21.54
C GLN A 67 -5.99 -10.58 -21.52
N GLN A 68 -6.75 -10.80 -20.44
CA GLN A 68 -8.02 -10.08 -20.22
C GLN A 68 -7.81 -8.67 -19.68
N GLN A 69 -6.79 -8.49 -18.82
CA GLN A 69 -6.56 -7.24 -18.12
C GLN A 69 -5.97 -6.13 -19.02
N GLU A 70 -5.07 -6.47 -19.95
CA GLU A 70 -4.52 -5.52 -20.93
C GLU A 70 -5.57 -5.09 -21.97
N GLN A 71 -6.49 -5.96 -22.37
CA GLN A 71 -7.61 -5.57 -23.25
C GLN A 71 -8.59 -4.61 -22.55
N THR A 72 -8.88 -4.83 -21.26
CA THR A 72 -9.68 -3.87 -20.47
C THR A 72 -8.95 -2.55 -20.26
N ASP A 73 -7.64 -2.56 -20.01
CA ASP A 73 -6.86 -1.32 -19.82
C ASP A 73 -6.72 -0.53 -21.11
N GLU A 74 -6.55 -1.19 -22.26
CA GLU A 74 -6.46 -0.55 -23.58
C GLU A 74 -7.83 -0.01 -24.04
N ALA A 75 -8.92 -0.73 -23.73
CA ALA A 75 -10.29 -0.24 -23.92
C ALA A 75 -10.58 0.98 -23.02
N ALA A 76 -10.28 0.90 -21.71
CA ALA A 76 -10.46 2.00 -20.77
C ALA A 76 -9.61 3.24 -21.11
N ALA A 77 -8.39 3.04 -21.63
CA ALA A 77 -7.55 4.13 -22.12
C ALA A 77 -8.14 4.81 -23.37
N THR A 78 -8.79 4.02 -24.24
CA THR A 78 -9.47 4.52 -25.45
C THR A 78 -10.75 5.28 -25.08
N GLU A 79 -11.54 4.76 -24.15
CA GLU A 79 -12.73 5.42 -23.59
C GLU A 79 -12.37 6.74 -22.90
N ARG A 80 -11.31 6.75 -22.08
CA ARG A 80 -10.82 7.97 -21.42
C ARG A 80 -10.36 9.02 -22.42
N ARG A 81 -9.70 8.62 -23.51
CA ARG A 81 -9.29 9.52 -24.60
C ARG A 81 -10.51 10.08 -25.34
N ALA A 82 -11.48 9.23 -25.67
CA ALA A 82 -12.73 9.63 -26.31
C ALA A 82 -13.53 10.59 -25.42
N PHE A 83 -13.61 10.34 -24.10
CA PHE A 83 -14.27 11.21 -23.13
C PHE A 83 -13.61 12.59 -23.04
N LEU A 84 -12.28 12.65 -22.97
CA LEU A 84 -11.55 13.92 -22.97
C LEU A 84 -11.74 14.71 -24.28
N ASN A 85 -11.82 14.02 -25.42
CA ASN A 85 -12.12 14.65 -26.71
C ASN A 85 -13.57 15.16 -26.78
N TYR A 86 -14.53 14.41 -26.22
CA TYR A 86 -15.92 14.84 -26.10
C TYR A 86 -16.08 16.08 -25.21
N LEU A 87 -15.42 16.13 -24.06
CA LEU A 87 -15.45 17.32 -23.20
C LEU A 87 -14.88 18.57 -23.90
N ARG A 88 -13.93 18.39 -24.82
CA ARG A 88 -13.29 19.49 -25.55
C ARG A 88 -14.08 19.93 -26.79
N ARG A 89 -14.74 19.00 -27.49
CA ARG A 89 -15.36 19.26 -28.81
C ARG A 89 -16.89 19.10 -28.82
N GLY A 90 -17.48 18.64 -27.73
CA GLY A 90 -18.92 18.36 -27.62
C GLY A 90 -19.42 17.46 -28.75
N ASN A 91 -20.57 17.80 -29.33
CA ASN A 91 -21.21 17.03 -30.40
C ASN A 91 -20.49 17.07 -31.76
N GLN A 92 -19.33 17.73 -31.86
CA GLN A 92 -18.45 17.72 -33.04
C GLN A 92 -17.38 16.61 -32.97
N THR A 93 -17.47 15.74 -31.96
CA THR A 93 -16.59 14.58 -31.78
C THR A 93 -16.92 13.52 -32.83
N SER A 94 -15.90 12.78 -33.29
CA SER A 94 -16.09 11.77 -34.33
C SER A 94 -17.09 10.70 -33.87
N GLU A 95 -17.91 10.19 -34.78
CA GLU A 95 -18.93 9.18 -34.46
C GLU A 95 -18.31 7.89 -33.88
N ALA A 96 -17.06 7.58 -34.26
CA ALA A 96 -16.29 6.47 -33.72
C ALA A 96 -15.93 6.66 -32.23
N GLU A 97 -15.54 7.87 -31.83
CA GLU A 97 -15.24 8.21 -30.42
C GLU A 97 -16.53 8.29 -29.58
N LEU A 98 -17.65 8.73 -30.18
CA LEU A 98 -18.96 8.71 -29.51
C LEU A 98 -19.47 7.27 -29.29
N ARG A 99 -19.25 6.36 -30.24
CA ARG A 99 -19.55 4.93 -30.08
C ARG A 99 -18.65 4.29 -29.03
N ALA A 100 -17.37 4.66 -28.98
CA ALA A 100 -16.45 4.20 -27.94
C ALA A 100 -16.87 4.67 -26.53
N LEU A 101 -17.54 5.82 -26.41
CA LEU A 101 -18.05 6.32 -25.13
C LEU A 101 -19.34 5.61 -24.66
N THR A 102 -19.99 4.85 -25.56
CA THR A 102 -21.19 4.09 -25.21
C THR A 102 -20.75 2.74 -24.65
N VAL A 103 -20.66 2.64 -23.32
CA VAL A 103 -20.59 1.34 -22.65
C VAL A 103 -21.83 0.58 -23.10
N ALA A 104 -21.60 -0.48 -23.87
CA ALA A 104 -22.65 -1.25 -24.50
C ALA A 104 -23.71 -1.63 -23.45
N ASN A 105 -24.87 -0.98 -23.48
CA ASN A 105 -26.09 -1.48 -22.85
C ASN A 105 -26.66 -2.65 -23.67
N ASP A 106 -25.74 -3.49 -24.15
CA ASP A 106 -26.00 -4.58 -25.05
C ASP A 106 -26.12 -5.81 -24.17
N GLN A 107 -27.32 -6.37 -24.17
CA GLN A 107 -27.70 -7.59 -23.47
C GLN A 107 -26.79 -8.79 -23.84
N GLN A 108 -25.96 -8.65 -24.88
CA GLN A 108 -25.00 -9.65 -25.35
C GLN A 108 -23.62 -9.62 -24.65
N ALA A 109 -23.16 -8.50 -24.08
CA ALA A 109 -21.79 -8.38 -23.57
C ALA A 109 -21.64 -7.72 -22.18
N GLY A 110 -22.64 -6.96 -21.70
CA GLY A 110 -22.58 -6.29 -20.39
C GLY A 110 -22.52 -7.23 -19.18
N TYR A 111 -22.90 -8.51 -19.35
CA TYR A 111 -22.83 -9.54 -18.30
C TYR A 111 -21.42 -10.12 -18.10
N LEU A 112 -20.51 -9.89 -19.05
CA LEU A 112 -19.17 -10.48 -19.03
C LEU A 112 -18.14 -9.58 -18.34
N ALA A 113 -18.48 -8.33 -18.05
CA ALA A 113 -17.65 -7.44 -17.24
C ALA A 113 -17.97 -7.66 -15.76
N PRO A 114 -17.06 -8.25 -14.96
CA PRO A 114 -17.25 -8.34 -13.52
C PRO A 114 -17.34 -6.93 -12.94
N ALA A 115 -18.34 -6.67 -12.10
CA ALA A 115 -18.34 -5.45 -11.29
C ALA A 115 -17.13 -5.49 -10.36
N GLU A 116 -16.33 -4.43 -10.36
CA GLU A 116 -15.25 -4.27 -9.38
C GLU A 116 -15.88 -4.06 -8.00
N VAL A 117 -15.70 -5.04 -7.12
CA VAL A 117 -16.11 -4.93 -5.72
C VAL A 117 -14.92 -4.41 -4.94
N SER A 118 -15.06 -3.21 -4.36
CA SER A 118 -14.06 -2.67 -3.44
C SER A 118 -13.93 -3.58 -2.22
N THR A 119 -12.69 -3.81 -1.79
CA THR A 119 -12.37 -4.54 -0.57
C THR A 119 -12.39 -3.65 0.67
N GLU A 120 -12.46 -2.33 0.50
CA GLU A 120 -12.49 -1.37 1.61
C GLU A 120 -13.91 -1.16 2.14
N MET A 121 -14.06 -1.23 3.46
CA MET A 121 -15.29 -0.85 4.14
C MET A 121 -15.25 0.61 4.60
N ILE A 122 -16.31 1.34 4.24
CA ILE A 122 -16.51 2.72 4.64
C ILE A 122 -16.88 2.74 6.13
N ARG A 123 -16.09 3.46 6.92
CA ARG A 123 -16.23 3.56 8.39
C ARG A 123 -16.55 4.99 8.80
N GLU A 124 -17.35 5.12 9.84
CA GLU A 124 -17.56 6.40 10.51
C GLU A 124 -16.43 6.65 11.53
N ILE A 125 -16.08 7.92 11.74
CA ILE A 125 -15.08 8.29 12.75
C ILE A 125 -15.75 8.29 14.13
N THR A 126 -15.39 7.33 14.97
CA THR A 126 -15.84 7.29 16.37
C THR A 126 -14.88 8.07 17.27
N GLU A 127 -15.36 9.17 17.85
CA GLU A 127 -14.61 9.92 18.87
C GLU A 127 -14.81 9.31 20.27
N PHE A 128 -13.72 9.12 21.01
CA PHE A 128 -13.75 8.76 22.43
C PHE A 128 -12.66 9.48 23.22
N SER A 129 -12.87 9.64 24.53
CA SER A 129 -11.97 10.42 25.40
C SER A 129 -10.69 9.64 25.77
N PRO A 130 -9.49 10.24 25.67
CA PRO A 130 -8.22 9.58 26.02
C PRO A 130 -7.97 9.51 27.54
N ILE A 131 -9.01 9.35 28.37
CA ILE A 131 -8.91 9.45 29.83
C ILE A 131 -7.94 8.43 30.45
N ARG A 132 -7.78 7.27 29.83
CA ARG A 132 -6.83 6.22 30.28
C ARG A 132 -5.37 6.67 30.24
N GLN A 133 -5.00 7.59 29.33
CA GLN A 133 -3.63 8.10 29.24
C GLN A 133 -3.28 9.00 30.44
N TYR A 134 -4.28 9.65 31.04
CA TYR A 134 -4.12 10.54 32.18
C TYR A 134 -4.46 9.87 33.52
N ALA A 135 -4.99 8.64 33.49
CA ALA A 135 -5.34 7.87 34.68
C ALA A 135 -4.26 6.84 35.04
N THR A 136 -4.17 6.48 36.32
CA THR A 136 -3.31 5.36 36.76
C THR A 136 -4.03 4.04 36.51
N VAL A 137 -3.55 3.26 35.54
CA VAL A 137 -4.07 1.92 35.24
C VAL A 137 -3.32 0.88 36.09
N ARG A 138 -4.06 0.02 36.80
CA ARG A 138 -3.50 -1.11 37.55
C ARG A 138 -4.20 -2.40 37.17
N GLN A 139 -3.43 -3.47 37.06
CA GLN A 139 -3.95 -4.82 36.89
C GLN A 139 -4.42 -5.35 38.25
N THR A 140 -5.62 -5.93 38.30
CA THR A 140 -6.17 -6.58 39.50
C THR A 140 -6.74 -7.93 39.13
N THR A 141 -6.49 -8.93 39.99
CA THR A 141 -7.11 -10.25 39.91
C THR A 141 -8.30 -10.39 40.85
N ALA A 142 -8.44 -9.47 41.81
CA ALA A 142 -9.52 -9.44 42.77
C ALA A 142 -10.73 -8.66 42.21
N PRO A 143 -11.97 -9.00 42.63
CA PRO A 143 -13.18 -8.30 42.20
C PRO A 143 -13.25 -6.84 42.66
N SER A 144 -12.46 -6.45 43.66
CA SER A 144 -12.35 -5.06 44.11
C SER A 144 -10.97 -4.76 44.67
N VAL A 145 -10.60 -3.48 44.64
CA VAL A 145 -9.37 -2.93 45.23
C VAL A 145 -9.75 -1.94 46.31
N LYS A 146 -9.27 -2.18 47.52
CA LYS A 146 -9.53 -1.36 48.71
C LYS A 146 -8.34 -0.45 48.99
N TYR A 147 -8.58 0.85 49.13
CA TYR A 147 -7.58 1.84 49.49
C TYR A 147 -7.91 2.40 50.88
N PRO A 148 -6.97 2.30 51.85
CA PRO A 148 -7.15 2.99 53.12
C PRO A 148 -7.09 4.50 52.86
N LYS A 149 -8.05 5.23 53.40
CA LYS A 149 -8.13 6.70 53.35
C LYS A 149 -7.99 7.23 54.76
N ARG A 150 -7.18 8.25 54.96
CA ARG A 150 -7.19 9.01 56.22
C ARG A 150 -8.34 10.03 56.16
N THR A 151 -9.28 9.96 57.10
CA THR A 151 -10.44 10.85 57.16
C THR A 151 -10.26 12.00 58.15
N GLY A 152 -9.46 11.80 59.20
CA GLY A 152 -9.14 12.81 60.20
C GLY A 152 -7.72 13.34 60.07
N ILE A 153 -7.55 14.64 60.35
CA ILE A 153 -6.23 15.27 60.52
C ILE A 153 -6.02 15.52 61.99
N THR A 154 -4.79 15.32 62.46
CA THR A 154 -4.41 15.68 63.82
C THR A 154 -4.51 17.19 64.03
N ASN A 155 -5.05 17.62 65.16
CA ASN A 155 -5.09 19.04 65.50
C ASN A 155 -3.95 19.35 66.48
N ALA A 156 -2.89 19.98 65.99
CA ALA A 156 -1.80 20.44 66.84
C ALA A 156 -2.11 21.84 67.36
N LYS A 157 -2.10 22.01 68.69
CA LYS A 157 -2.31 23.28 69.38
C LYS A 157 -1.04 23.71 70.09
N TRP A 158 -0.86 25.02 70.26
CA TRP A 158 0.19 25.59 71.09
C TRP A 158 -0.32 25.68 72.53
N GLU A 159 0.47 25.20 73.49
CA GLU A 159 0.05 25.08 74.89
C GLU A 159 1.02 25.82 75.82
N GLY A 160 0.49 26.32 76.94
CA GLY A 160 1.28 27.00 77.99
C GLY A 160 1.90 26.03 79.00
N GLU A 161 2.87 26.50 79.78
CA GLU A 161 3.71 25.68 80.70
C GLU A 161 2.94 24.84 81.74
N ILE A 162 1.67 25.17 82.01
CA ILE A 162 0.83 24.54 83.04
C ILE A 162 -0.46 23.95 82.44
N GLU A 163 -0.65 24.00 81.12
CA GLU A 163 -1.84 23.42 80.46
C GLU A 163 -1.61 21.95 80.10
N GLU A 164 -2.66 21.13 80.20
CA GLU A 164 -2.62 19.71 79.85
C GLU A 164 -2.89 19.52 78.36
N ALA A 165 -2.11 18.62 77.74
CA ALA A 165 -2.14 18.45 76.31
C ALA A 165 -3.46 17.87 75.79
N GLU A 166 -4.04 18.50 74.77
CA GLU A 166 -5.26 17.99 74.15
C GLU A 166 -4.97 16.75 73.28
N GLU A 167 -5.72 15.67 73.50
CA GLU A 167 -5.60 14.45 72.71
C GLU A 167 -6.13 14.65 71.29
N SER A 168 -5.25 14.47 70.31
CA SER A 168 -5.61 14.49 68.90
C SER A 168 -5.76 13.07 68.36
N THR A 169 -6.97 12.68 67.95
CA THR A 169 -7.24 11.36 67.36
C THR A 169 -7.21 11.37 65.84
N VAL A 170 -6.58 10.35 65.23
CA VAL A 170 -6.58 10.16 63.77
C VAL A 170 -7.63 9.11 63.41
N THR A 171 -8.58 9.48 62.55
CA THR A 171 -9.55 8.54 62.00
C THR A 171 -9.12 8.04 60.62
N PHE A 172 -9.28 6.73 60.41
CA PHE A 172 -9.05 6.06 59.14
C PHE A 172 -10.38 5.52 58.61
N GLY A 173 -10.57 5.65 57.30
CA GLY A 173 -11.62 5.02 56.53
C GLY A 173 -11.05 4.17 55.41
N GLN A 174 -11.93 3.64 54.57
CA GLN A 174 -11.55 2.84 53.42
C GLN A 174 -12.43 3.23 52.24
N THR A 175 -11.83 3.38 51.06
CA THR A 175 -12.56 3.47 49.80
C THR A 175 -12.35 2.19 49.00
N GLU A 176 -13.38 1.73 48.30
CA GLU A 176 -13.37 0.49 47.54
C GLU A 176 -13.72 0.76 46.08
N ILE A 177 -12.85 0.32 45.18
CA ILE A 177 -13.06 0.38 43.73
C ILE A 177 -13.45 -1.02 43.28
N VAL A 178 -14.70 -1.19 42.84
CA VAL A 178 -15.22 -2.47 42.37
C VAL A 178 -15.00 -2.62 40.86
N ALA A 179 -14.39 -3.72 40.43
CA ALA A 179 -14.25 -4.04 39.01
C ALA A 179 -15.62 -4.39 38.42
N LYS A 180 -16.07 -3.62 37.43
CA LYS A 180 -17.32 -3.86 36.69
C LYS A 180 -17.01 -4.52 35.36
N ARG A 181 -17.89 -5.43 34.93
CA ARG A 181 -17.73 -6.18 33.67
C ARG A 181 -18.53 -5.52 32.56
N LEU A 182 -17.88 -5.28 31.42
CA LEU A 182 -18.48 -4.82 30.17
C LEU A 182 -18.34 -5.94 29.13
N THR A 183 -19.44 -6.32 28.47
CA THR A 183 -19.47 -7.45 27.53
C THR A 183 -20.44 -7.16 26.39
N THR A 184 -20.10 -7.63 25.19
CA THR A 184 -20.95 -7.63 24.00
C THR A 184 -20.65 -8.88 23.17
N TYR A 185 -21.55 -9.27 22.27
CA TYR A 185 -21.37 -10.39 21.34
C TYR A 185 -22.03 -10.08 20.00
N VAL A 186 -21.46 -10.62 18.93
CA VAL A 186 -21.98 -10.54 17.55
C VAL A 186 -21.82 -11.91 16.92
N ASP A 187 -22.89 -12.42 16.31
CA ASP A 187 -22.87 -13.69 15.60
C ASP A 187 -22.52 -13.47 14.13
N ILE A 188 -21.52 -14.20 13.63
CA ILE A 188 -21.09 -14.17 12.23
C ILE A 188 -21.43 -15.53 11.60
N SER A 189 -22.04 -15.52 10.41
CA SER A 189 -22.37 -16.77 9.73
C SER A 189 -21.12 -17.43 9.14
N ASN A 190 -21.05 -18.77 9.18
CA ASN A 190 -19.94 -19.53 8.62
C ASN A 190 -19.76 -19.28 7.11
N SER A 191 -20.86 -19.05 6.37
CA SER A 191 -20.80 -18.71 4.95
C SER A 191 -20.16 -17.35 4.69
N LEU A 192 -20.46 -16.35 5.52
CA LEU A 192 -19.84 -15.03 5.43
C LEU A 192 -18.37 -15.09 5.83
N LEU A 193 -18.01 -15.86 6.86
CA LEU A 193 -16.63 -16.02 7.28
C LEU A 193 -15.76 -16.65 6.18
N MET A 194 -16.28 -17.69 5.52
CA MET A 194 -15.60 -18.32 4.39
C MET A 194 -15.55 -17.41 3.14
N GLY A 195 -16.63 -16.65 2.88
CA GLY A 195 -16.76 -15.82 1.68
C GLY A 195 -16.08 -14.45 1.76
N SER A 196 -15.65 -14.00 2.94
CA SER A 196 -15.08 -12.67 3.16
C SER A 196 -13.56 -12.63 3.28
N ASP A 197 -12.88 -13.77 3.15
CA ASP A 197 -11.41 -13.89 3.27
C ASP A 197 -10.83 -13.18 4.52
N GLY A 198 -11.55 -13.29 5.65
CA GLY A 198 -11.17 -12.70 6.93
C GLY A 198 -11.53 -11.22 7.14
N THR A 199 -12.00 -10.52 6.10
CA THR A 199 -12.35 -9.09 6.19
C THR A 199 -13.50 -8.82 7.17
N ALA A 200 -14.51 -9.70 7.20
CA ALA A 200 -15.65 -9.55 8.10
C ALA A 200 -15.28 -9.72 9.58
N GLU A 201 -14.36 -10.63 9.90
CA GLU A 201 -13.88 -10.82 11.28
C GLU A 201 -13.06 -9.61 11.73
N ALA A 202 -12.18 -9.10 10.85
CA ALA A 202 -11.36 -7.94 11.14
C ALA A 202 -12.21 -6.70 11.47
N GLU A 203 -13.30 -6.47 10.75
CA GLU A 203 -14.18 -5.35 11.05
C GLU A 203 -14.91 -5.54 12.38
N VAL A 204 -15.51 -6.70 12.62
CA VAL A 204 -16.24 -6.94 13.86
C VAL A 204 -15.33 -6.75 15.08
N ARG A 205 -14.06 -7.15 14.96
CA ARG A 205 -13.04 -6.90 15.98
C ARG A 205 -12.76 -5.41 16.19
N LEU A 206 -12.67 -4.63 15.11
CA LEU A 206 -12.48 -3.18 15.19
C LEU A 206 -13.69 -2.49 15.84
N ALA A 207 -14.90 -2.85 15.40
CA ALA A 207 -16.15 -2.34 15.97
C ALA A 207 -16.27 -2.62 17.48
N PHE A 208 -15.82 -3.79 17.94
CA PHE A 208 -15.75 -4.08 19.38
C PHE A 208 -14.75 -3.19 20.11
N ALA A 209 -13.56 -2.96 19.55
CA ALA A 209 -12.57 -2.09 20.17
C ALA A 209 -13.11 -0.66 20.32
N GLU A 210 -13.82 -0.15 19.31
CA GLU A 210 -14.45 1.17 19.33
C GLU A 210 -15.59 1.27 20.34
N ASP A 211 -16.50 0.28 20.39
CA ASP A 211 -17.63 0.31 21.33
C ASP A 211 -17.15 0.21 22.78
N PHE A 212 -16.21 -0.71 23.07
CA PHE A 212 -15.62 -0.79 24.41
C PHE A 212 -14.90 0.49 24.79
N GLY A 213 -14.10 1.07 23.89
CA GLY A 213 -13.40 2.33 24.12
C GLY A 213 -14.36 3.49 24.41
N LYS A 214 -15.44 3.61 23.63
CA LYS A 214 -16.46 4.66 23.79
C LYS A 214 -17.25 4.52 25.09
N LYS A 215 -17.73 3.32 25.39
CA LYS A 215 -18.53 3.05 26.60
C LYS A 215 -17.71 3.19 27.87
N GLU A 216 -16.48 2.68 27.88
CA GLU A 216 -15.57 2.84 29.01
C GLU A 216 -15.25 4.32 29.24
N SER A 217 -14.88 5.04 28.18
CA SER A 217 -14.52 6.47 28.28
C SER A 217 -15.68 7.32 28.79
N THR A 218 -16.89 7.04 28.32
CA THR A 218 -18.10 7.75 28.78
C THR A 218 -18.37 7.45 30.26
N ALA A 219 -18.24 6.19 30.66
CA ALA A 219 -18.48 5.78 32.04
C ALA A 219 -17.45 6.36 33.03
N PHE A 220 -16.18 6.52 32.62
CA PHE A 220 -15.18 7.18 33.46
C PHE A 220 -15.41 8.68 33.65
N VAL A 221 -16.17 9.34 32.77
CA VAL A 221 -16.49 10.76 32.92
C VAL A 221 -17.80 10.95 33.68
N LEU A 222 -18.87 10.28 33.25
CA LEU A 222 -20.26 10.53 33.69
C LEU A 222 -20.92 9.34 34.40
N GLY A 223 -20.18 8.25 34.68
CA GLY A 223 -20.76 7.05 35.27
C GLY A 223 -21.37 7.27 36.66
N ASP A 224 -22.56 6.70 36.87
CA ASP A 224 -23.35 6.83 38.11
C ASP A 224 -23.04 5.76 39.17
N GLY A 225 -22.14 4.81 38.87
CA GLY A 225 -21.79 3.69 39.76
C GLY A 225 -22.77 2.50 39.73
N PHE A 226 -23.92 2.58 39.06
CA PHE A 226 -24.88 1.49 38.95
C PHE A 226 -24.55 0.58 37.76
N LYS A 227 -23.91 -0.57 38.04
CA LYS A 227 -23.39 -1.53 37.04
C LYS A 227 -22.30 -0.98 36.10
N GLN A 228 -21.96 0.30 36.22
CA GLN A 228 -20.87 0.99 35.54
C GLN A 228 -19.89 1.58 36.57
N PRO A 229 -18.65 1.93 36.19
CA PRO A 229 -17.75 2.65 37.09
C PRO A 229 -18.33 4.01 37.51
N GLU A 230 -17.85 4.55 38.63
CA GLU A 230 -18.15 5.92 39.04
C GLU A 230 -17.28 6.89 38.23
N GLY A 231 -17.92 7.89 37.62
CA GLY A 231 -17.25 8.88 36.79
C GLY A 231 -16.64 10.02 37.60
N ILE A 232 -15.65 10.71 37.02
CA ILE A 232 -14.98 11.85 37.65
C ILE A 232 -15.92 13.04 37.92
N LEU A 233 -17.00 13.19 37.14
CA LEU A 233 -18.02 14.22 37.33
C LEU A 233 -19.21 13.74 38.18
N GLY A 234 -19.13 12.53 38.74
CA GLY A 234 -20.14 11.98 39.64
C GLY A 234 -20.23 12.72 40.98
N PRO A 235 -21.19 12.34 41.85
CA PRO A 235 -21.43 13.04 43.11
C PRO A 235 -20.16 13.17 43.97
N VAL A 236 -19.88 14.42 44.37
CA VAL A 236 -18.61 14.96 44.91
C VAL A 236 -18.10 14.25 46.18
N ASP A 237 -18.95 13.47 46.85
CA ASP A 237 -18.64 12.88 48.16
C ASP A 237 -17.71 11.66 48.11
N LYS A 238 -17.48 11.09 46.91
CA LYS A 238 -16.75 9.81 46.77
C LYS A 238 -15.54 9.82 45.85
N VAL A 239 -15.29 10.90 45.11
CA VAL A 239 -14.09 11.03 44.28
C VAL A 239 -12.87 11.24 45.19
N PRO A 240 -11.92 10.28 45.28
CA PRO A 240 -10.77 10.41 46.18
C PRO A 240 -9.70 11.39 45.69
N PHE A 241 -9.95 12.11 44.59
CA PHE A 241 -8.97 12.97 43.93
C PHE A 241 -9.54 14.39 43.77
N GLN A 242 -9.12 15.31 44.63
CA GLN A 242 -9.17 16.73 44.30
C GLN A 242 -8.05 16.98 43.30
N ILE A 243 -8.41 17.28 42.04
CA ILE A 243 -7.47 17.89 41.10
C ILE A 243 -7.25 19.32 41.60
N ARG A 244 -6.03 19.62 42.01
CA ARG A 244 -5.57 20.97 42.33
C ARG A 244 -4.71 21.48 41.19
#